data_AF-A0A7X3MCS2-F1
#
_entry.id   AF-A0A7X3MCS2-F1
#
_cell.length_a   1.000
_cell.length_b   1.000
_cell.length_c   1.000
_cell.angle_alpha   90.00
_cell.angle_beta   90.00
_cell.angle_gamma   90.00
#
_symmetry.space_group_name_H-M   'P 1'
#
loop_
_entity.id
_entity.type
_entity.pdbx_description
1 polymer ?
#
loop_
_entity_poly.entity_id
_entity_poly.type
_entity_poly.pdbx_seq_one_letter_code
_entity_poly.pdbx_strand_id
1 'polypeptide(L)'
;MKVRNRSVYSDSQIALLKMDSQKDVENNTSASQSDAASMMKYLKQTYKNIYFSVISFENHQQISQYGAGQTGMNNVAISEKLLEKMSTDENLRQHVENILNHLDQYQKSANVEALLKNKELVGMGLVIGEDGQVSKWTAMKKKDESTQPTWWREQKSTSFYANKKSPKVSSYSYSHTSSMMRLASARNVTSVKGLIAAKYGEIQRVKTQVSDSAEAARIVRKIKSVIQSGNIKIARLHKEENLQLRQKSAERKMKEKLALQLAQELKRKQRARMGLEQCQTSTAHMDDVMPNSAMSDEQFRQMAEQYVDSLSSTALSSEVASLLGSGAAGGVSVEVMSAPVTSVEFIDCSA
;
A
#
# COMPACT_ATOMS: atom_id res chain seq x y z
N MET A 1 -51.51 25.58 -16.70
CA MET A 1 -51.09 25.59 -18.12
C MET A 1 -50.20 24.38 -18.38
N LYS A 2 -50.56 23.56 -19.38
CA LYS A 2 -49.72 22.46 -19.90
C LYS A 2 -48.50 23.06 -20.60
N VAL A 3 -47.29 22.71 -20.17
CA VAL A 3 -46.08 23.01 -20.93
C VAL A 3 -45.75 21.81 -21.80
N ARG A 4 -46.05 21.95 -23.11
CA ARG A 4 -45.65 21.02 -24.17
C ARG A 4 -44.16 21.22 -24.43
N ASN A 5 -43.35 20.19 -24.25
CA ASN A 5 -41.96 20.24 -24.67
C ASN A 5 -41.89 19.79 -26.14
N ARG A 6 -41.53 20.71 -27.03
CA ARG A 6 -41.35 20.47 -28.47
C ARG A 6 -40.03 19.73 -28.67
N SER A 7 -40.09 18.62 -29.39
CA SER A 7 -38.94 17.94 -29.97
C SER A 7 -38.27 18.86 -31.00
N VAL A 8 -36.99 19.16 -30.81
CA VAL A 8 -36.13 19.69 -31.88
C VAL A 8 -35.26 18.54 -32.33
N TYR A 9 -35.60 18.01 -33.50
CA TYR A 9 -34.74 17.20 -34.35
C TYR A 9 -33.48 18.02 -34.69
N SER A 10 -32.30 17.44 -34.50
CA SER A 10 -31.14 17.76 -35.33
C SER A 10 -30.76 16.48 -36.07
N ASP A 11 -31.06 16.47 -37.37
CA ASP A 11 -30.57 15.49 -38.32
C ASP A 11 -29.04 15.42 -38.27
N SER A 12 -28.53 14.24 -37.96
CA SER A 12 -27.20 13.81 -38.40
C SER A 12 -27.42 12.44 -39.04
N GLN A 13 -27.44 12.44 -40.37
CA GLN A 13 -27.63 11.28 -41.22
C GLN A 13 -26.63 10.18 -40.84
N ILE A 14 -27.13 9.12 -40.21
CA ILE A 14 -26.41 7.85 -40.10
C ILE A 14 -26.52 7.18 -41.47
N ALA A 15 -25.44 7.15 -42.23
CA ALA A 15 -25.38 6.43 -43.49
C ALA A 15 -25.44 4.92 -43.22
N LEU A 16 -26.65 4.35 -43.31
CA LEU A 16 -26.92 2.92 -43.30
C LEU A 16 -26.68 2.38 -44.73
N LEU A 17 -25.48 1.86 -45.00
CA LEU A 17 -25.25 1.08 -46.22
C LEU A 17 -25.70 -0.37 -46.00
N LYS A 18 -26.88 -0.68 -46.53
CA LYS A 18 -27.38 -2.05 -46.72
C LYS A 18 -27.04 -2.43 -48.16
N MET A 19 -26.05 -3.29 -48.38
CA MET A 19 -25.75 -3.80 -49.72
C MET A 19 -26.48 -5.12 -49.98
N ASP A 20 -27.41 -5.06 -50.93
CA ASP A 20 -27.92 -6.22 -51.69
C ASP A 20 -27.37 -6.14 -53.13
N SER A 21 -26.87 -7.30 -53.58
CA SER A 21 -26.59 -7.84 -54.93
C SER A 21 -26.21 -6.97 -56.17
N GLN A 22 -25.10 -7.41 -56.80
CA GLN A 22 -24.83 -7.57 -58.25
C GLN A 22 -24.67 -6.39 -59.24
N LYS A 23 -23.49 -6.45 -59.90
CA LYS A 23 -23.07 -6.06 -61.28
C LYS A 23 -22.60 -4.62 -61.60
N ASP A 24 -21.27 -4.55 -61.77
CA ASP A 24 -20.44 -3.96 -62.83
C ASP A 24 -20.73 -2.53 -63.33
N VAL A 25 -19.78 -1.60 -63.11
CA VAL A 25 -18.93 -0.93 -64.13
C VAL A 25 -17.75 -0.23 -63.43
N GLU A 26 -16.55 -0.46 -63.96
CA GLU A 26 -15.23 0.02 -63.50
C GLU A 26 -15.01 1.54 -63.67
N ASN A 27 -14.37 2.18 -62.68
CA ASN A 27 -13.12 2.92 -62.91
C ASN A 27 -12.45 3.43 -61.60
N ASN A 28 -11.28 2.88 -61.32
CA ASN A 28 -10.11 3.49 -60.65
C ASN A 28 -10.22 4.00 -59.20
N THR A 29 -10.88 3.22 -58.34
CA THR A 29 -10.72 3.27 -56.87
C THR A 29 -10.75 1.85 -56.25
N SER A 30 -10.33 0.85 -57.02
CA SER A 30 -10.70 -0.56 -56.84
C SER A 30 -9.64 -1.46 -56.18
N ALA A 31 -8.73 -0.89 -55.37
CA ALA A 31 -7.78 -1.68 -54.59
C ALA A 31 -8.15 -1.74 -53.09
N SER A 32 -8.59 -0.63 -52.49
CA SER A 32 -8.86 -0.59 -51.03
C SER A 32 -10.16 -1.29 -50.61
N GLN A 33 -11.19 -1.28 -51.47
CA GLN A 33 -12.48 -1.92 -51.18
C GLN A 33 -12.42 -3.47 -51.14
N SER A 34 -11.38 -4.07 -51.75
CA SER A 34 -11.15 -5.53 -51.79
C SER A 34 -10.69 -6.08 -50.43
N ASP A 35 -9.80 -5.35 -49.76
CA ASP A 35 -8.99 -5.90 -48.68
C ASP A 35 -9.74 -5.88 -47.36
N ALA A 36 -10.47 -4.80 -47.06
CA ALA A 36 -11.39 -4.73 -45.92
C ALA A 36 -12.51 -5.77 -46.01
N ALA A 37 -13.09 -5.96 -47.21
CA ALA A 37 -14.15 -6.94 -47.42
C ALA A 37 -13.64 -8.37 -47.24
N SER A 38 -12.43 -8.66 -47.73
CA SER A 38 -11.77 -9.95 -47.55
C SER A 38 -11.45 -10.23 -46.08
N MET A 39 -10.94 -9.23 -45.34
CA MET A 39 -10.69 -9.35 -43.90
C MET A 39 -11.97 -9.52 -43.08
N MET A 40 -13.04 -8.79 -43.41
CA MET A 40 -14.33 -8.98 -42.78
C MET A 40 -14.88 -10.39 -43.01
N LYS A 41 -14.73 -10.92 -44.22
CA LYS A 41 -15.14 -12.30 -44.55
C LYS A 41 -14.33 -13.31 -43.74
N TYR A 42 -13.01 -13.12 -43.62
CA TYR A 42 -12.15 -13.94 -42.77
C TYR A 42 -12.62 -13.93 -41.31
N LEU A 43 -12.81 -12.75 -40.70
CA LEU A 43 -13.24 -12.65 -39.31
C LEU A 43 -14.60 -13.31 -39.05
N LYS A 44 -15.57 -13.15 -39.97
CA LYS A 44 -16.88 -13.81 -39.87
C LYS A 44 -16.79 -15.33 -39.99
N GLN A 45 -15.86 -15.86 -40.78
CA GLN A 45 -15.64 -17.29 -40.93
C GLN A 45 -14.95 -17.91 -39.71
N THR A 46 -13.96 -17.21 -39.15
CA THR A 46 -13.20 -17.63 -37.97
C THR A 46 -14.04 -17.53 -36.69
N TYR A 47 -14.76 -16.42 -36.50
CA TYR A 47 -15.52 -16.11 -35.29
C TYR A 47 -17.03 -16.16 -35.53
N LYS A 48 -17.57 -17.37 -35.74
CA LYS A 48 -19.00 -17.58 -36.06
C LYS A 48 -19.97 -17.14 -34.96
N ASN A 49 -19.49 -17.00 -33.74
CA ASN A 49 -20.26 -16.59 -32.57
C ASN A 49 -20.24 -15.06 -32.36
N ILE A 50 -19.55 -14.28 -33.20
CA ILE A 50 -19.42 -12.82 -33.07
C ILE A 50 -20.21 -12.13 -34.18
N TYR A 51 -21.00 -11.13 -33.79
CA TYR A 51 -21.74 -10.26 -34.70
C TYR A 51 -20.90 -9.03 -35.04
N PHE A 52 -20.30 -9.03 -36.23
CA PHE A 52 -19.50 -7.92 -36.71
C PHE A 52 -20.33 -6.86 -37.43
N SER A 53 -20.05 -5.60 -37.12
CA SER A 53 -20.59 -4.42 -37.77
C SER A 53 -19.44 -3.53 -38.25
N VAL A 54 -19.53 -3.01 -39.47
CA VAL A 54 -18.51 -2.10 -40.02
C VAL A 54 -18.98 -0.67 -39.78
N ILE A 55 -18.47 -0.05 -38.72
CA ILE A 55 -18.88 1.29 -38.28
C ILE A 55 -17.65 1.97 -37.68
N SER A 56 -17.44 3.24 -38.05
CA SER A 56 -16.49 4.12 -37.38
C SER A 56 -17.22 5.06 -36.44
N PHE A 57 -16.65 5.31 -35.27
CA PHE A 57 -17.19 6.24 -34.27
C PHE A 57 -16.17 7.33 -33.99
N GLU A 58 -16.60 8.57 -34.02
CA GLU A 58 -15.76 9.72 -33.72
C GLU A 58 -15.69 10.01 -32.22
N ASN A 59 -16.72 9.61 -31.47
CA ASN A 59 -16.80 9.87 -30.04
C ASN A 59 -17.57 8.81 -29.25
N HIS A 60 -17.39 8.83 -27.94
CA HIS A 60 -18.03 7.89 -27.01
C HIS A 60 -19.56 8.07 -26.93
N GLN A 61 -20.10 9.24 -27.30
CA GLN A 61 -21.54 9.47 -27.30
C GLN A 61 -22.24 8.69 -28.41
N GLN A 62 -21.63 8.64 -29.61
CA GLN A 62 -22.12 7.82 -30.72
C GLN A 62 -22.08 6.32 -30.36
N ILE A 63 -21.03 5.86 -29.67
CA ILE A 63 -20.94 4.48 -29.18
C ILE A 63 -22.10 4.15 -28.22
N SER A 64 -22.43 5.07 -27.31
CA SER A 64 -23.53 4.90 -26.36
C SER A 64 -24.90 4.86 -27.06
N GLN A 65 -25.14 5.76 -28.01
CA GLN A 65 -26.38 5.79 -28.80
C GLN A 65 -26.55 4.53 -29.65
N TYR A 66 -25.46 4.07 -30.29
CA TYR A 66 -25.43 2.82 -31.03
C TYR A 66 -25.75 1.63 -30.12
N GLY A 67 -25.05 1.50 -28.99
CA GLY A 67 -25.23 0.40 -28.05
C GLY A 67 -26.63 0.34 -27.42
N ALA A 68 -27.32 1.48 -27.27
CA ALA A 68 -28.66 1.53 -26.71
C ALA A 68 -29.72 0.80 -27.56
N GLY A 69 -29.51 0.71 -28.88
CA GLY A 69 -30.40 0.01 -29.81
C GLY A 69 -30.02 -1.46 -30.06
N GLN A 70 -28.89 -1.91 -29.55
CA GLN A 70 -28.35 -3.24 -29.82
C GLN A 70 -28.62 -4.21 -28.66
N THR A 71 -28.81 -5.48 -28.99
CA THR A 71 -29.02 -6.56 -28.02
C THR A 71 -28.03 -7.69 -28.26
N GLY A 72 -27.87 -8.59 -27.29
CA GLY A 72 -26.91 -9.69 -27.38
C GLY A 72 -25.52 -9.33 -26.86
N MET A 73 -24.67 -10.35 -26.65
CA MET A 73 -23.44 -10.22 -25.86
C MET A 73 -22.15 -10.23 -26.69
N ASN A 74 -22.27 -10.53 -27.99
CA ASN A 74 -21.13 -10.81 -28.87
C ASN A 74 -21.07 -9.81 -30.02
N ASN A 75 -21.40 -8.54 -29.75
CA ASN A 75 -21.39 -7.51 -30.78
C ASN A 75 -20.00 -6.88 -30.86
N VAL A 76 -19.45 -6.78 -32.06
CA VAL A 76 -18.19 -6.09 -32.30
C VAL A 76 -18.37 -5.11 -33.46
N ALA A 77 -18.01 -3.85 -33.23
CA ALA A 77 -17.95 -2.84 -34.27
C ALA A 77 -16.49 -2.57 -34.61
N ILE A 78 -16.16 -2.64 -35.89
CA ILE A 78 -14.80 -2.44 -36.41
C ILE A 78 -14.88 -1.38 -37.50
N SER A 79 -13.94 -0.44 -37.48
CA SER A 79 -13.83 0.56 -38.55
C SER A 79 -13.30 -0.08 -39.85
N GLU A 80 -13.78 0.41 -40.99
CA GLU A 80 -13.33 -0.06 -42.31
C GLU A 80 -11.83 0.12 -42.50
N LYS A 81 -11.29 1.28 -42.11
CA LYS A 81 -9.85 1.56 -42.16
C LYS A 81 -9.01 0.60 -41.31
N LEU A 82 -9.53 0.12 -40.17
CA LEU A 82 -8.82 -0.88 -39.38
C LEU A 82 -8.75 -2.21 -40.12
N LEU A 83 -9.83 -2.62 -40.78
CA LEU A 83 -9.87 -3.87 -41.56
C LEU A 83 -8.87 -3.81 -42.73
N GLU A 84 -8.75 -2.66 -43.39
CA GLU A 84 -7.73 -2.44 -44.42
C GLU A 84 -6.32 -2.59 -43.81
N LYS A 85 -6.03 -1.92 -42.69
CA LYS A 85 -4.71 -2.04 -42.04
C LYS A 85 -4.40 -3.47 -41.58
N MET A 86 -5.38 -4.21 -41.07
CA MET A 86 -5.23 -5.61 -40.67
C MET A 86 -4.89 -6.54 -41.84
N SER A 87 -5.21 -6.15 -43.08
CA SER A 87 -4.82 -6.91 -44.27
C SER A 87 -3.32 -6.83 -44.57
N THR A 88 -2.69 -5.70 -44.19
CA THR A 88 -1.27 -5.42 -44.43
C THR A 88 -0.37 -5.61 -43.21
N ASP A 89 -0.88 -5.33 -42.01
CA ASP A 89 -0.14 -5.37 -40.75
C ASP A 89 -0.54 -6.59 -39.91
N GLU A 90 0.36 -7.58 -39.90
CA GLU A 90 0.20 -8.84 -39.18
C GLU A 90 0.13 -8.64 -37.66
N ASN A 91 0.91 -7.70 -37.10
CA ASN A 91 0.97 -7.49 -35.65
C ASN A 91 -0.34 -6.86 -35.16
N LEU A 92 -0.86 -5.89 -35.92
CA LEU A 92 -2.16 -5.29 -35.66
C LEU A 92 -3.28 -6.34 -35.77
N ARG A 93 -3.21 -7.23 -36.77
CA ARG A 93 -4.18 -8.32 -36.92
C ARG A 93 -4.18 -9.26 -35.70
N GLN A 94 -3.00 -9.73 -35.30
CA GLN A 94 -2.85 -10.60 -34.13
C GLN A 94 -3.33 -9.93 -32.84
N HIS A 95 -3.09 -8.61 -32.69
CA HIS A 95 -3.61 -7.85 -31.57
C HIS A 95 -5.14 -7.87 -31.50
N VAL A 96 -5.80 -7.62 -32.64
CA VAL A 96 -7.27 -7.65 -32.73
C VAL A 96 -7.81 -9.06 -32.52
N GLU A 97 -7.20 -10.09 -33.10
CA GLU A 97 -7.60 -11.49 -32.88
C GLU A 97 -7.47 -11.90 -31.41
N ASN A 98 -6.41 -11.45 -30.72
CA ASN A 98 -6.25 -11.69 -29.29
C ASN A 98 -7.39 -11.05 -28.47
N ILE A 99 -7.81 -9.84 -28.82
CA ILE A 99 -8.97 -9.17 -28.20
C ILE A 99 -10.25 -10.00 -28.43
N LEU A 100 -10.47 -10.48 -29.66
CA LEU A 100 -11.64 -11.29 -30.01
C LEU A 100 -11.64 -12.65 -29.29
N ASN A 101 -10.47 -13.27 -29.12
CA ASN A 101 -10.31 -14.52 -28.37
C ASN A 101 -10.66 -14.37 -26.88
N HIS A 102 -10.52 -13.16 -26.32
CA HIS A 102 -10.82 -12.85 -24.93
C HIS A 102 -12.18 -12.17 -24.71
N LEU A 103 -13.09 -12.22 -25.70
CA LEU A 103 -14.43 -11.64 -25.61
C LEU A 103 -15.22 -12.16 -24.39
N ASP A 104 -15.03 -13.42 -23.99
CA ASP A 104 -15.70 -14.05 -22.85
C ASP A 104 -15.37 -13.35 -21.51
N GLN A 105 -14.15 -12.81 -21.37
CA GLN A 105 -13.75 -12.07 -20.19
C GLN A 105 -14.51 -10.75 -20.09
N TYR A 106 -14.69 -10.06 -21.21
CA TYR A 106 -15.50 -8.85 -21.26
C TYR A 106 -16.97 -9.15 -20.94
N GLN A 107 -17.50 -10.30 -21.38
CA GLN A 107 -18.86 -10.76 -21.03
C GLN A 107 -19.01 -10.99 -19.52
N LYS A 108 -18.08 -11.71 -18.91
CA LYS A 108 -18.06 -11.92 -17.46
C LYS A 108 -18.01 -10.58 -16.72
N SER A 109 -17.17 -9.64 -17.17
CA SER A 109 -17.07 -8.31 -16.55
C SER A 109 -18.39 -7.53 -16.61
N ALA A 110 -19.08 -7.53 -17.77
CA ALA A 110 -20.32 -6.80 -17.97
C ALA A 110 -21.47 -7.42 -17.15
N ASN A 111 -21.50 -8.75 -17.03
CA ASN A 111 -22.47 -9.46 -16.18
C ASN A 111 -22.30 -9.11 -14.70
N VAL A 112 -21.05 -9.07 -14.21
CA VAL A 112 -20.75 -8.65 -12.83
C VAL A 112 -21.17 -7.19 -12.62
N GLU A 113 -20.89 -6.30 -13.58
CA GLU A 113 -21.28 -4.89 -13.49
C GLU A 113 -22.80 -4.71 -13.42
N ALA A 114 -23.56 -5.46 -14.23
CA ALA A 114 -25.02 -5.44 -14.20
C ALA A 114 -25.56 -5.96 -12.86
N LEU A 115 -24.98 -7.06 -12.34
CA LEU A 115 -25.35 -7.62 -11.04
C LEU A 115 -25.14 -6.62 -9.90
N LEU A 116 -23.99 -5.95 -9.86
CA LEU A 116 -23.67 -4.92 -8.86
C LEU A 116 -24.63 -3.73 -8.93
N LYS A 117 -25.13 -3.40 -10.12
CA LYS A 117 -26.12 -2.33 -10.34
C LYS A 117 -27.57 -2.79 -10.14
N ASN A 118 -27.81 -4.04 -9.74
CA ASN A 118 -29.12 -4.67 -9.65
C ASN A 118 -29.96 -4.50 -10.94
N LYS A 119 -29.28 -4.65 -12.09
CA LYS A 119 -29.87 -4.59 -13.43
C LYS A 119 -29.59 -5.88 -14.16
N GLU A 120 -30.38 -6.14 -15.18
CA GLU A 120 -30.15 -7.22 -16.12
C GLU A 120 -29.37 -6.69 -17.32
N LEU A 121 -28.32 -7.40 -17.72
CA LEU A 121 -27.56 -7.07 -18.92
C LEU A 121 -28.35 -7.50 -20.15
N VAL A 122 -28.69 -6.55 -21.03
CA VAL A 122 -29.47 -6.79 -22.25
C VAL A 122 -28.57 -6.90 -23.47
N GLY A 123 -27.49 -6.11 -23.48
CA GLY A 123 -26.57 -6.06 -24.61
C GLY A 123 -25.19 -5.65 -24.17
N MET A 124 -24.19 -6.14 -24.89
CA MET A 124 -22.81 -5.72 -24.75
C MET A 124 -22.11 -5.81 -26.10
N GLY A 125 -21.16 -4.92 -26.30
CA GLY A 125 -20.25 -5.03 -27.42
C GLY A 125 -18.96 -4.27 -27.23
N LEU A 126 -18.02 -4.61 -28.11
CA LEU A 126 -16.74 -3.94 -28.25
C LEU A 126 -16.75 -3.07 -29.50
N VAL A 127 -16.01 -1.97 -29.45
CA VAL A 127 -15.75 -1.08 -30.56
C VAL A 127 -14.23 -1.01 -30.69
N ILE A 128 -13.72 -1.35 -31.87
CA ILE A 128 -12.28 -1.32 -32.15
C ILE A 128 -12.03 -0.19 -33.14
N GLY A 129 -11.35 0.85 -32.66
CA GLY A 129 -11.03 2.06 -33.40
C GLY A 129 -9.96 1.84 -34.48
N GLU A 130 -9.68 2.89 -35.26
CA GLU A 130 -8.74 2.85 -36.41
C GLU A 130 -7.28 2.54 -36.02
N ASP A 131 -6.95 2.67 -34.74
CA ASP A 131 -5.63 2.46 -34.14
C ASP A 131 -5.57 1.20 -33.26
N GLY A 132 -6.65 0.41 -33.22
CA GLY A 132 -6.75 -0.78 -32.37
C GLY A 132 -7.20 -0.49 -30.94
N GLN A 133 -7.54 0.76 -30.58
CA GLN A 133 -8.11 1.05 -29.26
C GLN A 133 -9.47 0.38 -29.08
N VAL A 134 -9.66 -0.27 -27.93
CA VAL A 134 -10.88 -1.01 -27.60
C VAL A 134 -11.75 -0.19 -26.64
N SER A 135 -12.96 0.13 -27.08
CA SER A 135 -14.01 0.73 -26.25
C SER A 135 -15.13 -0.29 -26.01
N LYS A 136 -15.76 -0.28 -24.84
CA LYS A 136 -16.85 -1.19 -24.46
C LYS A 136 -18.13 -0.42 -24.24
N TRP A 137 -19.25 -0.94 -24.74
CA TRP A 137 -20.59 -0.47 -24.38
C TRP A 137 -21.41 -1.59 -23.74
N THR A 138 -22.29 -1.22 -22.82
CA THR A 138 -23.19 -2.14 -22.12
C THR A 138 -24.58 -1.54 -22.02
N ALA A 139 -25.59 -2.25 -22.51
CA ALA A 139 -26.99 -1.92 -22.37
C ALA A 139 -27.60 -2.74 -21.23
N MET A 140 -28.15 -2.05 -20.22
CA MET A 140 -28.71 -2.68 -19.02
C MET A 140 -30.16 -2.25 -18.82
N LYS A 141 -31.04 -3.19 -18.49
CA LYS A 141 -32.45 -2.93 -18.15
C LYS A 141 -32.65 -3.10 -16.65
N LYS A 142 -33.53 -2.29 -16.07
CA LYS A 142 -33.99 -2.51 -14.70
C LYS A 142 -34.62 -3.89 -14.62
N LYS A 143 -34.14 -4.72 -13.69
CA LYS A 143 -34.75 -6.00 -13.41
C LYS A 143 -36.19 -5.76 -12.93
N ASP A 144 -37.13 -6.54 -13.44
CA ASP A 144 -38.51 -6.47 -12.97
C ASP A 144 -38.55 -6.82 -11.47
N GLU A 145 -39.30 -6.04 -10.68
CA GLU A 145 -39.53 -6.32 -9.27
C GLU A 145 -40.12 -7.72 -9.09
N SER A 146 -40.84 -8.23 -10.12
CA SER A 146 -41.37 -9.60 -10.18
C SER A 146 -40.31 -10.70 -10.07
N THR A 147 -39.08 -10.43 -10.54
CA THR A 147 -37.97 -11.40 -10.64
C THR A 147 -36.95 -11.25 -9.51
N GLN A 148 -37.15 -10.27 -8.61
CA GLN A 148 -36.32 -10.12 -7.42
C GLN A 148 -36.71 -11.18 -6.38
N PRO A 149 -35.76 -11.73 -5.62
CA PRO A 149 -36.09 -12.67 -4.56
C PRO A 149 -37.13 -12.08 -3.59
N THR A 150 -38.03 -12.92 -3.08
CA THR A 150 -39.13 -12.50 -2.19
C THR A 150 -38.63 -11.69 -0.99
N TRP A 151 -37.47 -12.05 -0.42
CA TRP A 151 -36.84 -11.33 0.70
C TRP A 151 -36.38 -9.89 0.37
N TRP A 152 -36.21 -9.53 -0.91
CA TRP A 152 -35.93 -8.15 -1.35
C TRP A 152 -37.21 -7.32 -1.52
N ARG A 153 -38.29 -7.96 -2.01
CA ARG A 153 -39.63 -7.34 -2.08
C ARG A 153 -40.23 -7.13 -0.69
N GLU A 154 -39.89 -8.00 0.24
CA GLU A 154 -40.33 -7.92 1.63
C GLU A 154 -39.75 -6.73 2.37
N GLN A 155 -38.62 -6.13 1.96
CA GLN A 155 -38.07 -4.95 2.67
C GLN A 155 -39.01 -3.72 2.65
N LYS A 156 -39.92 -3.63 1.67
CA LYS A 156 -41.01 -2.62 1.65
C LYS A 156 -42.36 -3.15 2.18
N SER A 157 -42.46 -4.44 2.47
CA SER A 157 -43.70 -5.16 2.82
C SER A 157 -43.63 -5.87 4.19
N THR A 158 -42.53 -5.72 4.94
CA THR A 158 -42.32 -6.31 6.26
C THR A 158 -43.07 -5.55 7.36
N SER A 159 -44.39 -5.45 7.23
CA SER A 159 -45.28 -5.21 8.39
C SER A 159 -46.20 -6.40 8.68
N PHE A 160 -46.41 -7.31 7.72
CA PHE A 160 -47.39 -8.40 7.90
C PHE A 160 -46.79 -9.73 8.42
N TYR A 161 -45.57 -10.10 8.00
CA TYR A 161 -44.94 -11.37 8.42
C TYR A 161 -43.79 -11.21 9.44
N ALA A 162 -43.44 -9.99 9.84
CA ALA A 162 -42.41 -9.74 10.87
C ALA A 162 -42.76 -10.32 12.25
N ASN A 163 -44.01 -10.75 12.46
CA ASN A 163 -44.49 -11.29 13.73
C ASN A 163 -44.58 -12.83 13.79
N LYS A 164 -44.00 -13.58 12.85
CA LYS A 164 -43.74 -15.01 13.09
C LYS A 164 -42.35 -15.16 13.68
N LYS A 165 -42.29 -15.09 15.02
CA LYS A 165 -41.10 -15.49 15.79
C LYS A 165 -40.73 -16.92 15.39
N SER A 166 -39.73 -17.08 14.54
CA SER A 166 -38.99 -18.35 14.45
C SER A 166 -38.53 -18.71 15.86
N PRO A 167 -38.46 -19.99 16.24
CA PRO A 167 -37.91 -20.38 17.54
C PRO A 167 -36.55 -19.68 17.69
N LYS A 168 -36.41 -18.83 18.70
CA LYS A 168 -35.12 -18.19 19.00
C LYS A 168 -34.18 -19.28 19.48
N VAL A 169 -33.48 -19.94 18.55
CA VAL A 169 -32.26 -20.66 18.88
C VAL A 169 -31.24 -19.57 19.16
N SER A 170 -30.99 -19.26 20.43
CA SER A 170 -29.99 -18.26 20.81
C SER A 170 -28.60 -18.83 20.50
N SER A 171 -28.17 -18.72 19.24
CA SER A 171 -26.81 -19.07 18.88
C SER A 171 -25.85 -18.08 19.56
N TYR A 172 -24.79 -18.62 20.17
CA TYR A 172 -23.80 -17.79 20.85
C TYR A 172 -23.04 -16.95 19.83
N SER A 173 -23.19 -15.63 19.92
CA SER A 173 -22.57 -14.69 18.99
C SER A 173 -21.09 -14.46 19.35
N TYR A 174 -20.20 -15.07 18.59
CA TYR A 174 -18.74 -14.86 18.70
C TYR A 174 -18.16 -14.27 17.42
N SER A 175 -17.57 -13.08 17.50
CA SER A 175 -16.85 -12.45 16.40
C SER A 175 -15.34 -12.62 16.55
N HIS A 176 -14.76 -13.45 15.68
CA HIS A 176 -13.31 -13.64 15.59
C HIS A 176 -12.60 -12.38 15.11
N THR A 177 -13.10 -11.76 14.04
CA THR A 177 -12.51 -10.54 13.44
C THR A 177 -12.46 -9.38 14.44
N SER A 178 -13.54 -9.15 15.20
CA SER A 178 -13.55 -8.11 16.24
C SER A 178 -12.48 -8.36 17.32
N SER A 179 -12.31 -9.64 17.71
CA SER A 179 -11.29 -10.04 18.68
C SER A 179 -9.87 -9.81 18.15
N MET A 180 -9.62 -10.13 16.87
CA MET A 180 -8.34 -9.88 16.21
C MET A 180 -8.06 -8.39 16.03
N MET A 181 -9.07 -7.57 15.70
CA MET A 181 -8.92 -6.11 15.59
C MET A 181 -8.53 -5.48 16.93
N ARG A 182 -9.17 -5.90 18.03
CA ARG A 182 -8.78 -5.46 19.38
C ARG A 182 -7.36 -5.88 19.75
N LEU A 183 -6.96 -7.09 19.32
CA LEU A 183 -5.59 -7.55 19.54
C LEU A 183 -4.60 -6.72 18.72
N ALA A 184 -4.92 -6.37 17.47
CA ALA A 184 -4.09 -5.55 16.61
C ALA A 184 -3.93 -4.12 17.16
N SER A 185 -4.98 -3.52 17.69
CA SER A 185 -4.94 -2.16 18.26
C SER A 185 -4.23 -2.07 19.63
N ALA A 186 -4.06 -3.19 20.33
CA ALA A 186 -3.41 -3.22 21.65
C ALA A 186 -1.92 -2.84 21.53
N ARG A 187 -1.50 -1.73 22.17
CA ARG A 187 -0.13 -1.20 22.06
C ARG A 187 0.84 -1.76 23.09
N ASN A 188 0.34 -2.12 24.27
CA ASN A 188 1.17 -2.47 25.42
C ASN A 188 0.95 -3.92 25.84
N VAL A 189 1.97 -4.54 26.46
CA VAL A 189 1.90 -5.92 26.96
C VAL A 189 0.72 -6.12 27.92
N THR A 190 0.48 -5.17 28.82
CA THR A 190 -0.66 -5.20 29.77
C THR A 190 -2.02 -5.27 29.06
N SER A 191 -2.19 -4.48 28.00
CA SER A 191 -3.44 -4.48 27.23
C SER A 191 -3.68 -5.81 26.51
N VAL A 192 -2.62 -6.44 25.98
CA VAL A 192 -2.71 -7.76 25.36
C VAL A 192 -3.02 -8.84 26.40
N LYS A 193 -2.37 -8.80 27.57
CA LYS A 193 -2.66 -9.73 28.68
C LYS A 193 -4.10 -9.61 29.18
N GLY A 194 -4.62 -8.40 29.31
CA GLY A 194 -6.03 -8.17 29.66
C GLY A 194 -7.00 -8.75 28.63
N LEU A 195 -6.70 -8.60 27.34
CA LEU A 195 -7.51 -9.20 26.27
C LEU A 195 -7.46 -10.73 26.33
N ILE A 196 -6.30 -11.33 26.55
CA ILE A 196 -6.13 -12.78 26.69
C ILE A 196 -6.95 -13.31 27.88
N ALA A 197 -6.90 -12.63 29.03
CA ALA A 197 -7.69 -12.99 30.21
C ALA A 197 -9.20 -12.95 29.92
N ALA A 198 -9.67 -11.90 29.23
CA ALA A 198 -11.06 -11.81 28.79
C ALA A 198 -11.45 -12.96 27.86
N LYS A 199 -10.56 -13.37 26.94
CA LYS A 199 -10.78 -14.51 26.04
C LYS A 199 -10.83 -15.85 26.77
N TYR A 200 -10.03 -16.06 27.81
CA TYR A 200 -10.18 -17.22 28.69
C TYR A 200 -11.54 -17.24 29.40
N GLY A 201 -12.06 -16.08 29.82
CA GLY A 201 -13.42 -15.96 30.35
C GLY A 201 -14.50 -16.29 29.31
N GLU A 202 -14.34 -15.86 28.06
CA GLU A 202 -15.25 -16.21 26.96
C GLU A 202 -15.28 -17.71 26.68
N ILE A 203 -14.14 -18.42 26.77
CA ILE A 203 -14.11 -19.89 26.64
C ILE A 203 -15.04 -20.56 27.66
N GLN A 204 -15.03 -20.08 28.92
CA GLN A 204 -15.92 -20.63 29.94
C GLN A 204 -17.39 -20.32 29.65
N ARG A 205 -17.70 -19.11 29.16
CA ARG A 205 -19.05 -18.74 28.75
C ARG A 205 -19.56 -19.59 27.59
N VAL A 206 -18.71 -19.90 26.61
CA VAL A 206 -19.07 -20.78 25.49
C VAL A 206 -19.41 -22.18 25.98
N LYS A 207 -18.60 -22.72 26.90
CA LYS A 207 -18.83 -24.05 27.48
C LYS A 207 -20.13 -24.14 28.29
N THR A 208 -20.57 -23.05 28.89
CA THR A 208 -21.81 -23.03 29.70
C THR A 208 -23.05 -22.68 28.91
N GLN A 209 -22.94 -21.81 27.89
CA GLN A 209 -24.09 -21.28 27.15
C GLN A 209 -24.39 -22.03 25.85
N VAL A 210 -23.41 -22.73 25.26
CA VAL A 210 -23.61 -23.48 24.02
C VAL A 210 -23.85 -24.95 24.33
N SER A 211 -25.08 -25.42 24.07
CA SER A 211 -25.47 -26.82 24.29
C SER A 211 -24.86 -27.77 23.27
N ASP A 212 -24.69 -27.35 22.02
CA ASP A 212 -24.03 -28.18 20.99
C ASP A 212 -22.51 -28.19 21.19
N SER A 213 -21.98 -29.36 21.53
CA SER A 213 -20.55 -29.61 21.74
C SER A 213 -19.72 -29.28 20.50
N ALA A 214 -20.23 -29.57 19.29
CA ALA A 214 -19.50 -29.33 18.05
C ALA A 214 -19.37 -27.84 17.71
N GLU A 215 -20.44 -27.05 17.87
CA GLU A 215 -20.41 -25.59 17.80
C GLU A 215 -19.51 -24.96 18.87
N ALA A 216 -19.63 -25.42 20.12
CA ALA A 216 -18.79 -24.94 21.22
C ALA A 216 -17.31 -25.15 20.92
N ALA A 217 -16.92 -26.34 20.44
CA ALA A 217 -15.54 -26.65 20.08
C ALA A 217 -15.02 -25.75 18.96
N ARG A 218 -15.83 -25.48 17.92
CA ARG A 218 -15.48 -24.57 16.82
C ARG A 218 -15.19 -23.15 17.32
N ILE A 219 -16.05 -22.63 18.21
CA ILE A 219 -15.87 -21.29 18.79
C ILE A 219 -14.63 -21.26 19.68
N VAL A 220 -14.44 -22.26 20.54
CA VAL A 220 -13.25 -22.35 21.42
C VAL A 220 -11.95 -22.40 20.63
N ARG A 221 -11.90 -23.11 19.49
CA ARG A 221 -10.72 -23.11 18.60
C ARG A 221 -10.41 -21.70 18.08
N LYS A 222 -11.43 -20.96 17.62
CA LYS A 222 -11.26 -19.57 17.17
C LYS A 222 -10.75 -18.67 18.31
N ILE A 223 -11.25 -18.84 19.54
CA ILE A 223 -10.77 -18.08 20.70
C ILE A 223 -9.31 -18.42 21.02
N LYS A 224 -8.94 -19.71 21.01
CA LYS A 224 -7.56 -20.16 21.24
C LYS A 224 -6.58 -19.59 20.20
N SER A 225 -6.99 -19.49 18.94
CA SER A 225 -6.19 -18.86 17.88
C SER A 225 -5.89 -17.38 18.18
N VAL A 226 -6.86 -16.64 18.73
CA VAL A 226 -6.64 -15.25 19.18
C VAL A 226 -5.64 -15.20 20.33
N ILE A 227 -5.74 -16.12 21.30
CA ILE A 227 -4.80 -16.19 22.44
C ILE A 227 -3.38 -16.48 21.95
N GLN A 228 -3.21 -17.44 21.03
CA GLN A 228 -1.91 -17.76 20.44
C GLN A 228 -1.30 -16.54 19.73
N SER A 229 -2.11 -15.85 18.93
CA SER A 229 -1.70 -14.61 18.26
C SER A 229 -1.31 -13.52 19.27
N GLY A 230 -2.01 -13.46 20.40
CA GLY A 230 -1.70 -12.54 21.50
C GLY A 230 -0.37 -12.83 22.18
N ASN A 231 -0.05 -14.10 22.43
CA ASN A 231 1.24 -14.50 23.02
C ASN A 231 2.41 -14.15 22.09
N ILE A 232 2.25 -14.37 20.78
CA ILE A 232 3.24 -13.95 19.78
C ILE A 232 3.43 -12.43 19.82
N LYS A 233 2.33 -11.67 19.92
CA LYS A 233 2.40 -10.22 20.02
C LYS A 233 3.11 -9.74 21.29
N ILE A 234 2.89 -10.37 22.44
CA ILE A 234 3.63 -10.06 23.68
C ILE A 234 5.14 -10.22 23.47
N ALA A 235 5.57 -11.33 22.83
CA ALA A 235 6.99 -11.55 22.55
C ALA A 235 7.57 -10.48 21.61
N ARG A 236 6.79 -10.00 20.63
CA ARG A 236 7.21 -8.89 19.73
C ARG A 236 7.33 -7.58 20.49
N LEU A 237 6.35 -7.23 21.32
CA LEU A 237 6.37 -6.02 22.14
C LEU A 237 7.58 -5.99 23.08
N HIS A 238 7.94 -7.11 23.71
CA HIS A 238 9.15 -7.18 24.54
C HIS A 238 10.45 -6.97 23.73
N LYS A 239 10.51 -7.43 22.48
CA LYS A 239 11.64 -7.14 21.59
C LYS A 239 11.72 -5.65 21.26
N GLU A 240 10.58 -5.02 20.98
CA GLU A 240 10.49 -3.57 20.74
C GLU A 240 10.92 -2.77 21.98
N GLU A 241 10.44 -3.13 23.17
CA GLU A 241 10.85 -2.52 24.45
C GLU A 241 12.36 -2.63 24.67
N ASN A 242 12.95 -3.81 24.42
CA ASN A 242 14.40 -4.01 24.54
C ASN A 242 15.21 -3.15 23.55
N LEU A 243 14.71 -2.98 22.32
CA LEU A 243 15.33 -2.09 21.34
C LEU A 243 15.29 -0.63 21.79
N GLN A 244 14.16 -0.18 22.33
CA GLN A 244 14.02 1.18 22.87
C GLN A 244 14.97 1.42 24.05
N LEU A 245 15.14 0.44 24.93
CA LEU A 245 16.10 0.53 26.05
C LEU A 245 17.54 0.64 25.54
N ARG A 246 17.90 -0.16 24.51
CA ARG A 246 19.23 -0.08 23.88
C ARG A 246 19.47 1.28 23.25
N GLN A 247 18.50 1.82 22.52
CA GLN A 247 18.58 3.15 21.92
C GLN A 247 18.80 4.22 22.99
N LYS A 248 17.98 4.25 24.05
CA LYS A 248 18.15 5.19 25.17
C LYS A 248 19.52 5.05 25.85
N SER A 249 20.04 3.83 25.98
CA SER A 249 21.37 3.60 26.54
C SER A 249 22.49 4.16 25.65
N ALA A 250 22.35 4.03 24.33
CA ALA A 250 23.31 4.54 23.35
C ALA A 250 23.29 6.09 23.32
N GLU A 251 22.10 6.70 23.35
CA GLU A 251 21.94 8.15 23.45
C GLU A 251 22.58 8.71 24.72
N ARG A 252 22.41 8.05 25.87
CA ARG A 252 23.06 8.44 27.14
C ARG A 252 24.58 8.39 27.02
N LYS A 253 25.13 7.28 26.48
CA LYS A 253 26.58 7.13 26.27
C LYS A 253 27.14 8.19 25.32
N MET A 254 26.41 8.54 24.26
CA MET A 254 26.81 9.60 23.33
C MET A 254 26.85 10.97 24.03
N LYS A 255 25.80 11.29 24.80
CA LYS A 255 25.72 12.54 25.57
C LYS A 255 26.84 12.64 26.61
N GLU A 256 27.13 11.55 27.30
CA GLU A 256 28.22 11.47 28.28
C GLU A 256 29.59 11.70 27.63
N LYS A 257 29.87 11.05 26.50
CA LYS A 257 31.11 11.27 25.74
C LYS A 257 31.28 12.73 25.32
N LEU A 258 30.21 13.34 24.80
CA LEU A 258 30.21 14.74 24.41
C LEU A 258 30.45 15.66 25.61
N ALA A 259 29.79 15.37 26.75
CA ALA A 259 30.00 16.13 27.98
C ALA A 259 31.45 16.05 28.49
N LEU A 260 32.07 14.87 28.42
CA LEU A 260 33.48 14.67 28.79
C LEU A 260 34.42 15.47 27.87
N GLN A 261 34.17 15.48 26.56
CA GLN A 261 34.96 16.27 25.61
C GLN A 261 34.87 17.77 25.92
N LEU A 262 33.67 18.29 26.14
CA LEU A 262 33.47 19.70 26.51
C LEU A 262 34.13 20.03 27.86
N ALA A 263 34.05 19.12 28.85
CA ALA A 263 34.69 19.30 30.14
C ALA A 263 36.22 19.36 30.02
N GLN A 264 36.82 18.51 29.17
CA GLN A 264 38.25 18.54 28.89
C GLN A 264 38.67 19.83 28.18
N GLU A 265 37.89 20.30 27.21
CA GLU A 265 38.14 21.57 26.52
C GLU A 265 38.06 22.75 27.49
N LEU A 266 37.03 22.80 28.33
CA LEU A 266 36.90 23.81 29.38
C LEU A 266 38.09 23.77 30.35
N LYS A 267 38.50 22.58 30.79
CA LYS A 267 39.67 22.40 31.68
C LYS A 267 40.95 22.90 31.01
N ARG A 268 41.15 22.64 29.72
CA ARG A 268 42.29 23.17 28.94
C ARG A 268 42.26 24.70 28.89
N LYS A 269 41.11 25.29 28.59
CA LYS A 269 40.95 26.75 28.55
C LYS A 269 41.16 27.40 29.91
N GLN A 270 40.64 26.80 30.99
CA GLN A 270 40.85 27.27 32.36
C GLN A 270 42.32 27.19 32.77
N ARG A 271 43.03 26.10 32.46
CA ARG A 271 44.47 25.98 32.72
C ARG A 271 45.29 27.05 31.99
N ALA A 272 44.99 27.28 30.71
CA ALA A 272 45.65 28.33 29.95
C ALA A 272 45.41 29.72 30.55
N ARG A 273 44.17 30.01 30.97
CA ARG A 273 43.82 31.27 31.66
C ARG A 273 44.60 31.42 32.98
N MET A 274 44.57 30.40 33.85
CA MET A 274 45.26 30.44 35.15
C MET A 274 46.78 30.59 34.99
N GLY A 275 47.38 29.94 33.99
CA GLY A 275 48.80 30.11 33.69
C GLY A 275 49.12 31.57 33.33
N LEU A 276 48.30 32.19 32.48
CA LEU A 276 48.46 33.60 32.10
C LEU A 276 48.26 34.55 33.30
N GLU A 277 47.22 34.34 34.11
CA GLU A 277 46.97 35.07 35.35
C GLU A 277 48.16 34.96 36.33
N GLN A 278 48.75 33.76 36.45
CA GLN A 278 49.91 33.53 37.31
C GLN A 278 51.18 34.22 36.79
N CYS A 279 51.43 34.19 35.48
CA CYS A 279 52.56 34.90 34.92
C CYS A 279 52.41 36.41 35.12
N GLN A 280 51.21 36.97 34.91
CA GLN A 280 50.93 38.39 35.17
C GLN A 280 51.18 38.79 36.63
N THR A 281 50.74 37.97 37.59
CA THR A 281 51.01 38.23 39.02
C THR A 281 52.49 38.09 39.35
N SER A 282 53.21 37.14 38.75
CA SER A 282 54.65 37.00 38.92
C SER A 282 55.42 38.19 38.37
N THR A 283 55.01 38.76 37.22
CA THR A 283 55.61 40.00 36.71
C THR A 283 55.30 41.18 37.58
N ALA A 284 54.06 41.35 38.05
CA ALA A 284 53.73 42.42 38.98
C ALA A 284 54.56 42.32 40.26
N HIS A 285 54.75 41.11 40.79
CA HIS A 285 55.62 40.88 41.95
C HIS A 285 57.09 41.20 41.68
N MET A 286 57.61 40.83 40.50
CA MET A 286 59.00 41.15 40.11
C MET A 286 59.20 42.65 39.85
N ASP A 287 58.17 43.35 39.36
CA ASP A 287 58.19 44.81 39.17
C ASP A 287 58.20 45.55 40.52
N ASP A 288 57.52 45.02 41.54
CA ASP A 288 57.58 45.51 42.92
C ASP A 288 58.95 45.27 43.60
N VAL A 289 59.64 44.17 43.28
CA VAL A 289 60.92 43.77 43.90
C VAL A 289 62.14 44.33 43.17
N MET A 290 62.06 44.48 41.84
CA MET A 290 63.15 44.95 40.96
C MET A 290 62.61 45.93 39.91
N PRO A 291 62.25 47.17 40.32
CA PRO A 291 61.78 48.19 39.40
C PRO A 291 62.93 48.52 38.42
N ASN A 292 62.70 48.29 37.13
CA ASN A 292 63.62 48.43 35.96
C ASN A 292 64.21 47.14 35.35
N SER A 293 63.83 45.94 35.80
CA SER A 293 64.15 44.71 35.04
C SER A 293 63.03 44.42 34.03
N ALA A 294 63.12 44.98 32.82
CA ALA A 294 62.20 44.65 31.74
C ALA A 294 62.44 43.21 31.27
N MET A 295 61.65 42.27 31.80
CA MET A 295 61.62 40.88 31.31
C MET A 295 61.21 40.86 29.84
N SER A 296 61.97 40.13 29.03
CA SER A 296 61.64 39.95 27.60
C SER A 296 60.41 39.04 27.43
N ASP A 297 59.59 39.30 26.42
CA ASP A 297 58.40 38.49 26.08
C ASP A 297 58.72 36.99 25.93
N GLU A 298 59.94 36.64 25.51
CA GLU A 298 60.39 35.26 25.38
C GLU A 298 60.60 34.56 26.73
N GLN A 299 61.14 35.28 27.73
CA GLN A 299 61.31 34.73 29.08
C GLN A 299 59.96 34.52 29.77
N PHE A 300 59.00 35.42 29.53
CA PHE A 300 57.64 35.27 30.04
C PHE A 300 56.94 34.05 29.43
N ARG A 301 57.14 33.82 28.13
CA ARG A 301 56.62 32.65 27.42
C ARG A 301 57.20 31.34 27.92
N GLN A 302 58.52 31.28 28.15
CA GLN A 302 59.19 30.11 28.72
C GLN A 302 58.66 29.77 30.12
N MET A 303 58.44 30.80 30.96
CA MET A 303 57.92 30.60 32.32
C MET A 303 56.48 30.07 32.31
N ALA A 304 55.64 30.53 31.38
CA ALA A 304 54.29 30.03 31.19
C ALA A 304 54.27 28.57 30.72
N GLU A 305 55.12 28.19 29.77
CA GLU A 305 55.22 26.83 29.24
C GLU A 305 55.70 25.83 30.30
N GLN A 306 56.73 26.20 31.07
CA GLN A 306 57.28 25.35 32.14
C GLN A 306 56.26 25.06 33.26
N TYR A 307 55.37 26.02 33.55
CA TYR A 307 54.33 25.87 34.56
C TYR A 307 53.19 24.93 34.10
N VAL A 308 52.76 25.04 32.85
CA VAL A 308 51.75 24.13 32.27
C VAL A 308 52.22 22.68 32.34
N ASP A 309 53.51 22.43 32.11
CA ASP A 309 54.13 21.11 32.23
C ASP A 309 54.19 20.62 33.69
N SER A 310 54.47 21.50 34.66
CA SER A 310 54.47 21.17 36.11
C SER A 310 53.07 20.79 36.66
N LEU A 311 52.01 21.39 36.12
CA LEU A 311 50.61 21.07 36.47
C LEU A 311 50.11 19.78 35.80
N SER A 312 50.70 19.42 34.65
CA SER A 312 50.38 18.17 33.95
C SER A 312 50.94 16.95 34.69
N SER A 313 52.15 17.08 35.25
CA SER A 313 52.88 16.03 35.95
C SER A 313 52.32 15.76 37.36
N THR A 314 51.84 16.78 38.06
CA THR A 314 51.16 16.61 39.36
C THR A 314 49.74 16.03 39.25
N ALA A 315 49.05 16.23 38.11
CA ALA A 315 47.72 15.65 37.87
C ALA A 315 47.76 14.15 37.55
N LEU A 316 48.80 13.66 36.85
CA LEU A 316 48.97 12.24 36.52
C LEU A 316 49.21 11.37 37.77
N SER A 317 49.90 11.90 38.79
CA SER A 317 50.14 11.19 40.05
C SER A 317 48.87 11.04 40.91
N SER A 318 47.83 11.85 40.68
CA SER A 318 46.56 11.79 41.41
C SER A 318 45.56 10.79 40.83
N GLU A 319 45.58 10.52 39.52
CA GLU A 319 44.62 9.61 38.87
C GLU A 319 44.98 8.13 39.02
N VAL A 320 46.25 7.79 39.25
CA VAL A 320 46.70 6.39 39.44
C VAL A 320 46.29 5.83 40.82
N ALA A 321 46.09 6.69 41.83
CA ALA A 321 45.69 6.28 43.17
C ALA A 321 44.19 5.92 43.29
N SER A 322 43.34 6.28 42.32
CA SER A 322 41.89 6.05 42.39
C SER A 322 41.41 4.79 41.65
N LEU A 323 42.29 4.10 40.91
CA LEU A 323 41.93 2.92 40.09
C LEU A 323 42.28 1.56 40.72
N LEU A 324 42.86 1.53 41.94
CA LEU A 324 43.23 0.29 42.62
C LEU A 324 42.47 0.13 43.93
N GLY A 325 41.21 -0.30 43.82
CA GLY A 325 40.39 -0.64 44.98
C GLY A 325 39.16 -1.46 44.62
N SER A 326 39.19 -2.74 45.00
CA SER A 326 38.09 -3.74 45.09
C SER A 326 37.56 -4.37 43.79
N GLY A 327 37.86 -5.66 43.62
CA GLY A 327 37.35 -6.51 42.55
C GLY A 327 36.20 -7.43 42.97
N ALA A 328 35.64 -8.17 42.01
CA ALA A 328 35.13 -9.53 42.16
C ALA A 328 34.83 -10.17 40.79
N ALA A 329 34.97 -11.49 40.77
CA ALA A 329 35.01 -12.43 39.66
C ALA A 329 33.80 -12.47 38.71
N GLY A 330 34.03 -13.02 37.51
CA GLY A 330 32.98 -13.61 36.67
C GLY A 330 33.31 -13.57 35.18
N GLY A 331 34.04 -14.57 34.68
CA GLY A 331 34.43 -14.66 33.27
C GLY A 331 33.26 -14.89 32.32
N VAL A 332 33.36 -14.28 31.13
CA VAL A 332 32.73 -14.76 29.89
C VAL A 332 33.68 -14.42 28.75
N SER A 333 34.20 -15.46 28.08
CA SER A 333 34.93 -15.39 26.82
C SER A 333 33.98 -15.01 25.68
N VAL A 334 34.38 -14.07 24.82
CA VAL A 334 33.70 -13.81 23.54
C VAL A 334 34.77 -13.70 22.46
N GLU A 335 34.75 -14.68 21.56
CA GLU A 335 35.54 -14.74 20.32
C GLU A 335 35.22 -13.55 19.41
N VAL A 336 36.28 -13.00 18.81
CA VAL A 336 36.20 -12.02 17.74
C VAL A 336 36.14 -12.77 16.41
N MET A 337 34.99 -12.72 15.75
CA MET A 337 34.91 -13.02 14.31
C MET A 337 34.58 -11.74 13.56
N SER A 338 35.55 -11.27 12.79
CA SER A 338 35.38 -10.27 11.73
C SER A 338 34.88 -10.97 10.46
N ALA A 339 33.76 -10.53 9.91
CA ALA A 339 33.38 -10.84 8.53
C ALA A 339 32.87 -9.57 7.83
N PRO A 340 33.23 -9.36 6.56
CA PRO A 340 32.92 -8.14 5.81
C PRO A 340 31.46 -8.08 5.38
N VAL A 341 30.91 -6.86 5.34
CA VAL A 341 29.54 -6.56 4.93
C VAL A 341 29.45 -6.67 3.41
N THR A 342 28.82 -7.75 2.92
CA THR A 342 28.36 -7.86 1.53
C THR A 342 26.93 -7.34 1.39
N SER A 343 26.77 -6.45 0.42
CA SER A 343 25.58 -6.01 -0.31
C SER A 343 24.21 -6.61 0.05
N VAL A 344 23.26 -5.70 0.26
CA VAL A 344 21.82 -5.93 0.38
C VAL A 344 21.26 -6.41 -0.97
N GLU A 345 20.79 -7.65 -1.03
CA GLU A 345 19.93 -8.11 -2.12
C GLU A 345 18.46 -7.75 -1.83
N PHE A 346 17.83 -7.25 -2.88
CA PHE A 346 16.40 -6.96 -3.00
C PHE A 346 15.60 -8.26 -2.87
N ILE A 347 14.65 -8.31 -1.93
CA ILE A 347 13.67 -9.39 -1.87
C ILE A 347 12.44 -8.94 -2.67
N ASP A 348 12.26 -9.60 -3.81
CA ASP A 348 11.06 -9.54 -4.65
C ASP A 348 9.93 -10.33 -3.97
N CYS A 349 8.77 -9.69 -3.84
CA CYS A 349 7.56 -10.27 -3.24
C CYS A 349 6.58 -10.61 -4.36
N SER A 350 6.78 -11.76 -5.01
CA SER A 350 5.79 -12.40 -5.87
C SER A 350 5.78 -13.92 -5.62
N ALA A 351 4.84 -14.39 -4.79
CA ALA A 351 4.19 -15.70 -4.85
C ALA A 351 3.02 -15.76 -3.85
#